data_AF-R7EUM0-F1
#
_entry.id   AF-R7EUM0-F1
#
_cell.length_a   1.000
_cell.length_b   1.000
_cell.length_c   1.000
_cell.angle_alpha   90.00
_cell.angle_beta   90.00
_cell.angle_gamma   90.00
#
_symmetry.space_group_name_H-M   'P 1'
#
loop_
_entity.id
_entity.type
_entity.pdbx_description
1 polymer ?
#
loop_
_entity_poly.entity_id
_entity_poly.type
_entity_poly.pdbx_seq_one_letter_code
_entity_poly.pdbx_strand_id
1 'polypeptide(L)'
;MDTLKICGAAVIASFAALILRELRRDTEIPLKLTATVLLLGAAAAMAIPLIASLREGAGAAALGDSLEIIVRALAVALAVKMSADICRECGAPEVASALELTGRIEVLLLSLPLFRRALELVGELAGA
;
A
#
# COMPACT_ATOMS: atom_id res chain seq x y z
N MET A 1 -2.34 4.91 10.24
CA MET A 1 -3.02 6.17 9.87
C MET A 1 -2.00 7.21 9.40
N ASP A 2 -0.79 7.20 9.95
CA ASP A 2 0.28 8.11 9.54
C ASP A 2 0.89 7.79 8.17
N THR A 3 0.94 6.52 7.75
CA THR A 3 1.36 6.15 6.39
C THR A 3 0.45 6.65 5.29
N LEU A 4 -0.88 6.67 5.52
CA LEU A 4 -1.82 7.26 4.56
C LEU A 4 -1.55 8.76 4.41
N LYS A 5 -1.19 9.46 5.50
CA LYS A 5 -0.78 10.87 5.44
C LYS A 5 0.55 11.04 4.72
N ILE A 6 1.52 10.16 4.96
CA ILE A 6 2.84 10.18 4.30
C ILE A 6 2.70 9.88 2.80
N CYS A 7 1.88 8.90 2.41
CA CYS A 7 1.55 8.62 1.01
C CYS A 7 0.84 9.82 0.36
N GLY A 8 -0.14 10.42 1.05
CA GLY A 8 -0.80 11.63 0.58
C GLY A 8 0.17 12.79 0.36
N ALA A 9 1.08 13.03 1.32
CA ALA A 9 2.12 14.06 1.19
C ALA A 9 3.10 13.76 0.04
N ALA A 10 3.49 12.50 -0.16
CA ALA A 10 4.36 12.08 -1.26
C ALA A 10 3.69 12.28 -2.63
N VAL A 11 2.39 11.98 -2.76
CA VAL A 11 1.60 12.21 -3.97
C VAL A 11 1.49 13.71 -4.25
N ILE A 12 1.19 14.54 -3.24
CA ILE A 12 1.10 16.00 -3.38
C ILE A 12 2.46 16.59 -3.78
N ALA A 13 3.56 16.14 -3.15
CA ALA A 13 4.91 16.56 -3.49
C ALA A 13 5.30 16.18 -4.92
N SER A 14 4.91 14.98 -5.36
CA SER A 14 5.13 14.50 -6.73
C SER A 14 4.32 15.30 -7.75
N PHE A 15 3.10 15.69 -7.40
CA PHE A 15 2.27 16.60 -8.21
C PHE A 15 2.88 18.00 -8.33
N ALA A 16 3.39 18.55 -7.22
CA ALA A 16 4.07 19.84 -7.21
C ALA A 16 5.36 19.81 -8.06
N ALA A 17 6.14 18.73 -7.96
CA ALA A 17 7.32 18.51 -8.80
C ALA A 17 6.95 18.38 -10.29
N LEU A 18 5.80 17.79 -10.60
CA LEU A 18 5.28 17.64 -11.96
C LEU A 18 4.89 19.00 -12.57
N ILE A 19 4.14 19.82 -11.83
CA ILE A 19 3.74 21.18 -12.28
C ILE A 19 4.98 22.03 -12.58
N LEU A 20 6.03 21.90 -11.76
CA LEU A 20 7.29 22.59 -11.97
C LEU A 20 8.06 22.10 -13.22
N ARG A 21 7.86 20.83 -13.60
CA ARG A 21 8.40 20.21 -14.83
C ARG A 21 7.59 20.54 -16.07
N GLU A 22 6.26 20.58 -15.99
CA GLU A 22 5.35 20.95 -17.08
C GLU A 22 5.59 22.41 -17.54
N LEU A 23 5.96 23.29 -16.60
CA LEU A 23 6.40 24.67 -16.90
C LEU A 23 7.67 24.70 -17.79
N ARG A 24 8.40 23.58 -17.86
CA ARG A 24 9.52 23.34 -18.78
C ARG A 24 9.14 22.34 -19.88
N ARG A 25 8.05 22.60 -20.62
CA ARG A 25 7.74 22.08 -21.98
C ARG A 25 8.43 20.76 -22.34
N ASP A 26 7.94 19.64 -21.82
CA ASP A 26 8.30 18.31 -22.35
C ASP A 26 7.05 17.43 -22.42
N THR A 27 6.47 17.32 -23.62
CA THR A 27 5.14 16.74 -23.90
C THR A 27 5.05 15.22 -23.73
N GLU A 28 6.15 14.54 -23.41
CA GLU A 28 6.17 13.08 -23.18
C GLU A 28 5.71 12.67 -21.77
N ILE A 29 5.78 13.60 -20.82
CA ILE A 29 5.45 13.38 -19.41
C ILE A 29 3.95 13.15 -19.15
N PRO A 30 2.99 13.92 -19.72
CA PRO A 30 1.57 13.74 -19.41
C PRO A 30 1.01 12.41 -19.91
N LEU A 31 1.49 11.88 -21.06
CA LEU A 31 0.95 10.64 -21.62
C LEU A 31 1.29 9.41 -20.76
N LYS A 32 2.53 9.32 -20.26
CA LYS A 32 2.96 8.26 -19.35
C LYS A 32 2.20 8.33 -18.03
N LEU A 33 2.04 9.54 -17.49
CA LEU A 33 1.29 9.75 -16.24
C LEU A 33 -0.17 9.31 -16.36
N THR A 34 -0.82 9.64 -17.49
CA THR A 34 -2.22 9.26 -17.72
C THR A 34 -2.38 7.75 -17.86
N ALA A 35 -1.47 7.09 -18.57
CA ALA A 35 -1.46 5.63 -18.71
C ALA A 35 -1.31 4.93 -17.35
N THR A 36 -0.47 5.46 -16.48
CA THR A 36 -0.26 4.87 -15.16
C THR A 36 -1.39 5.16 -14.22
N VAL A 37 -1.89 6.39 -14.12
CA VAL A 37 -3.08 6.68 -13.30
C VAL A 37 -4.25 5.78 -13.72
N LEU A 38 -4.41 5.50 -15.01
CA LEU A 38 -5.42 4.59 -15.53
C LEU A 38 -5.18 3.12 -15.10
N LEU A 39 -3.95 2.61 -15.27
CA LEU A 39 -3.57 1.25 -14.84
C LEU A 39 -3.68 1.07 -13.31
N LEU A 40 -3.34 2.12 -12.57
CA LEU A 40 -3.42 2.18 -11.12
C LEU A 40 -4.88 2.13 -10.65
N GLY A 41 -5.78 2.89 -11.31
CA GLY A 41 -7.22 2.81 -11.10
C GLY A 41 -7.78 1.41 -11.38
N ALA A 42 -7.34 0.76 -12.46
CA ALA A 42 -7.73 -0.61 -12.78
C ALA A 42 -7.24 -1.63 -11.73
N ALA A 43 -6.02 -1.47 -11.22
CA ALA A 43 -5.47 -2.31 -10.17
C ALA A 43 -6.22 -2.13 -8.83
N ALA A 44 -6.60 -0.89 -8.46
CA ALA A 44 -7.47 -0.64 -7.32
C ALA A 44 -8.83 -1.33 -7.47
N ALA A 45 -9.45 -1.25 -8.67
CA ALA A 45 -10.72 -1.88 -8.94
C ALA A 45 -10.66 -3.41 -8.81
N MET A 46 -9.54 -4.04 -9.19
CA MET A 46 -9.31 -5.48 -8.98
C MET A 46 -9.06 -5.86 -7.51
N ALA A 47 -8.57 -4.94 -6.68
CA ALA A 47 -8.34 -5.20 -5.26
C ALA A 47 -9.64 -5.22 -4.43
N ILE A 48 -10.66 -4.47 -4.85
CA ILE A 48 -11.98 -4.41 -4.19
C ILE A 48 -12.64 -5.78 -4.03
N PRO A 49 -12.83 -6.59 -5.10
CA PRO A 49 -13.45 -7.92 -4.97
C PRO A 49 -12.59 -8.87 -4.13
N LEU A 50 -11.26 -8.72 -4.16
CA LEU A 50 -10.35 -9.52 -3.33
C LEU A 50 -10.60 -9.30 -1.84
N ILE A 51 -10.77 -8.03 -1.43
CA ILE A 51 -11.09 -7.65 -0.04
C ILE A 51 -12.50 -8.12 0.35
N ALA A 52 -13.47 -8.05 -0.58
CA ALA A 52 -14.82 -8.55 -0.36
C ALA A 52 -14.84 -10.07 -0.14
N SER A 53 -14.13 -10.84 -0.98
CA SER A 53 -14.01 -12.30 -0.84
C SER A 53 -13.34 -12.72 0.48
N LEU A 54 -12.35 -11.94 0.95
CA LEU A 54 -11.72 -12.15 2.26
C LEU A 54 -12.71 -11.94 3.43
N ARG A 55 -13.71 -11.06 3.27
CA ARG A 55 -14.73 -10.78 4.29
C ARG A 55 -15.89 -11.78 4.28
N GLU A 56 -16.25 -12.31 3.12
CA GLU A 56 -17.39 -13.24 2.97
C GLU A 56 -17.02 -14.71 3.25
N GLY A 57 -15.73 -15.08 3.19
CA GLY A 57 -15.29 -16.44 3.48
C GLY A 57 -15.55 -16.84 4.95
N ALA A 58 -16.03 -18.08 5.16
CA ALA A 58 -16.41 -18.64 6.46
C ALA A 58 -15.31 -18.58 7.57
N GLY A 59 -14.04 -18.33 7.21
CA GLY A 59 -12.95 -18.07 8.15
C GLY A 59 -12.96 -16.66 8.77
N ALA A 60 -13.75 -15.71 8.24
CA ALA A 60 -13.79 -14.35 8.75
C ALA A 60 -14.34 -14.23 10.18
N ALA A 61 -15.27 -15.12 10.55
CA ALA A 61 -15.78 -15.21 11.92
C ALA A 61 -14.75 -15.80 12.91
N ALA A 62 -13.84 -16.67 12.43
CA ALA A 62 -12.78 -17.26 13.24
C ALA A 62 -11.53 -16.36 13.34
N LEU A 63 -11.32 -15.47 12.36
CA LEU A 63 -10.14 -14.62 12.26
C LEU A 63 -10.31 -13.24 12.92
N GLY A 64 -11.53 -12.77 13.18
CA GLY A 64 -11.83 -11.56 13.98
C GLY A 64 -10.85 -10.40 13.73
N ASP A 65 -10.23 -9.91 14.81
CA ASP A 65 -9.23 -8.82 14.81
C ASP A 65 -8.02 -9.06 13.90
N SER A 66 -7.66 -10.34 13.65
CA SER A 66 -6.53 -10.68 12.78
C SER A 66 -6.84 -10.39 11.31
N LEU A 67 -8.10 -10.51 10.91
CA LEU A 67 -8.52 -10.18 9.54
C LEU A 67 -8.46 -8.68 9.30
N GLU A 68 -8.77 -7.86 10.30
CA GLU A 68 -8.58 -6.40 10.22
C GLU A 68 -7.10 -6.03 10.04
N ILE A 69 -6.20 -6.68 10.80
CA ILE A 69 -4.74 -6.45 10.68
C ILE A 69 -4.23 -6.83 9.28
N ILE A 70 -4.67 -7.97 8.74
CA ILE A 70 -4.30 -8.43 7.39
C ILE A 70 -4.81 -7.44 6.33
N VAL A 71 -6.07 -7.01 6.42
CA VAL A 71 -6.65 -6.05 5.48
C VAL A 71 -5.93 -4.69 5.56
N ARG A 72 -5.55 -4.24 6.76
CA ARG A 72 -4.75 -3.01 6.95
C ARG A 72 -3.36 -3.15 6.34
N ALA A 73 -2.67 -4.27 6.56
CA ALA A 73 -1.36 -4.52 5.96
C ALA A 73 -1.44 -4.52 4.43
N LEU A 74 -2.47 -5.13 3.85
CA LEU A 74 -2.72 -5.13 2.41
C LEU A 74 -2.99 -3.72 1.88
N ALA A 75 -3.82 -2.94 2.60
CA ALA A 75 -4.13 -1.56 2.23
C ALA A 75 -2.89 -0.66 2.23
N VAL A 76 -2.03 -0.78 3.25
CA VAL A 76 -0.75 -0.04 3.33
C VAL A 76 0.18 -0.45 2.20
N ALA A 77 0.34 -1.75 1.94
CA ALA A 77 1.20 -2.25 0.87
C ALA A 77 0.77 -1.73 -0.51
N LEU A 78 -0.54 -1.75 -0.79
CA LEU A 78 -1.09 -1.25 -2.06
C LEU A 78 -0.91 0.27 -2.18
N ALA A 79 -1.23 1.04 -1.13
CA ALA A 79 -1.11 2.50 -1.13
C ALA A 79 0.35 2.96 -1.33
N VAL A 80 1.30 2.30 -0.67
CA VAL A 80 2.73 2.58 -0.80
C VAL A 80 3.22 2.27 -2.20
N LYS A 81 2.87 1.10 -2.75
CA LYS A 81 3.27 0.71 -4.11
C LYS A 81 2.73 1.69 -5.15
N MET A 82 1.46 2.04 -5.04
CA MET A 82 0.81 3.02 -5.92
C MET A 82 1.50 4.38 -5.87
N SER A 83 1.77 4.88 -4.66
CA SER A 83 2.44 6.15 -4.47
C SER A 83 3.88 6.12 -4.99
N ALA A 84 4.60 5.01 -4.82
CA ALA A 84 5.95 4.82 -5.32
C ALA A 84 6.00 4.79 -6.86
N ASP A 85 5.05 4.13 -7.51
CA ASP A 85 4.96 4.10 -8.98
C ASP A 85 4.69 5.50 -9.55
N ILE A 86 3.81 6.29 -8.90
CA ILE A 86 3.61 7.71 -9.25
C ILE A 86 4.92 8.51 -9.08
N CYS A 87 5.63 8.33 -7.96
CA CYS A 87 6.91 9.01 -7.72
C CYS A 87 7.96 8.66 -8.79
N ARG A 88 8.04 7.39 -9.23
CA ARG A 88 8.97 6.97 -10.30
C ARG A 88 8.69 7.68 -11.61
N GLU A 89 7.42 7.85 -11.94
CA GLU A 89 7.01 8.47 -13.20
C GLU A 89 7.11 9.99 -13.20
N CYS A 90 6.90 10.60 -12.04
CA CYS A 90 7.27 12.00 -11.83
C CYS A 90 8.79 12.24 -11.87
N GLY A 91 9.60 11.16 -11.98
CA GLY A 91 11.05 11.18 -12.03
C GLY A 91 11.75 11.38 -10.69
N ALA A 92 11.10 10.94 -9.60
CA ALA A 92 11.65 10.88 -8.25
C ALA A 92 11.80 9.41 -7.77
N PRO A 93 12.63 8.58 -8.43
CA PRO A 93 12.78 7.16 -8.09
C PRO A 93 13.41 6.92 -6.71
N GLU A 94 14.19 7.87 -6.19
CA GLU A 94 14.75 7.81 -4.85
C GLU A 94 13.65 7.91 -3.77
N VAL A 95 12.69 8.81 -3.98
CA VAL A 95 11.52 8.99 -3.09
C VAL A 95 10.63 7.74 -3.14
N ALA A 96 10.43 7.18 -4.33
CA ALA A 96 9.70 5.92 -4.49
C ALA A 96 10.33 4.77 -3.69
N SER A 97 11.66 4.64 -3.76
CA SER A 97 12.40 3.59 -3.05
C SER A 97 12.34 3.78 -1.53
N ALA A 98 12.44 5.02 -1.04
CA ALA A 98 12.27 5.34 0.37
C ALA A 98 10.84 5.01 0.87
N LEU A 99 9.83 5.28 0.04
CA LEU A 99 8.43 4.98 0.38
C LEU A 99 8.17 3.48 0.45
N GLU A 100 8.69 2.70 -0.51
CA GLU A 100 8.60 1.22 -0.48
C GLU A 100 9.27 0.63 0.75
N LEU A 101 10.44 1.13 1.14
CA LEU A 101 11.14 0.68 2.34
C LEU A 101 10.30 0.96 3.60
N THR A 102 9.74 2.18 3.70
CA THR A 102 8.90 2.59 4.82
C THR A 102 7.65 1.71 4.92
N GLY A 103 7.00 1.43 3.80
CA GLY A 103 5.83 0.54 3.77
C GLY A 103 6.14 -0.89 4.19
N ARG A 104 7.29 -1.45 3.80
CA ARG A 104 7.71 -2.80 4.22
C ARG A 104 7.96 -2.86 5.73
N ILE A 105 8.58 -1.84 6.30
CA ILE A 105 8.81 -1.75 7.76
C ILE A 105 7.46 -1.70 8.49
N GLU A 106 6.50 -0.92 7.99
CA GLU A 106 5.17 -0.87 8.60
C GLU A 106 4.42 -2.19 8.48
N VAL A 107 4.43 -2.85 7.32
CA VAL A 107 3.82 -4.17 7.16
C VAL A 107 4.44 -5.19 8.12
N LEU A 108 5.76 -5.16 8.32
CA LEU A 108 6.43 -6.00 9.31
C LEU A 108 5.94 -5.70 10.74
N LEU A 109 5.79 -4.43 11.11
CA LEU A 109 5.24 -4.03 12.41
C LEU A 109 3.77 -4.48 12.59
N LEU A 110 2.95 -4.40 11.55
CA LEU A 110 1.58 -4.94 11.57
C LEU A 110 1.55 -6.47 11.65
N SER A 111 2.55 -7.17 11.12
CA SER A 111 2.62 -8.63 11.18
C SER A 111 3.05 -9.17 12.55
N LEU A 112 3.73 -8.36 13.37
CA LEU A 112 4.18 -8.72 14.71
C LEU A 112 3.08 -9.26 15.65
N PRO A 113 1.90 -8.61 15.78
CA PRO A 113 0.79 -9.15 16.57
C PRO A 113 0.25 -10.48 16.03
N LEU A 114 0.28 -10.70 14.72
CA LEU A 114 -0.12 -11.98 14.11
C LEU A 114 0.85 -13.10 14.50
N PHE A 115 2.16 -12.83 14.49
CA PHE A 115 3.16 -13.78 14.96
C PHE A 115 2.97 -14.13 16.44
N ARG A 116 2.65 -13.17 17.30
CA ARG A 116 2.38 -13.43 18.73
C ARG A 116 1.17 -14.35 18.92
N ARG A 117 0.05 -14.07 18.25
CA ARG A 117 -1.15 -14.92 18.26
C ARG A 117 -0.83 -16.35 17.79
N ALA A 118 -0.03 -16.48 16.73
CA ALA A 118 0.39 -17.79 16.23
C ALA A 118 1.22 -18.57 17.26
N LEU A 119 2.15 -17.90 17.96
CA LEU A 119 2.96 -18.53 19.00
C LEU A 119 2.14 -18.91 20.25
N GLU A 120 1.17 -18.07 20.64
CA GLU A 120 0.24 -18.38 21.74
C GLU A 120 -0.58 -19.65 21.46
N LEU A 121 -1.15 -19.76 20.25
CA LEU A 121 -1.90 -20.96 19.84
C LEU A 121 -1.02 -22.22 19.83
N VAL A 122 0.24 -22.11 19.40
CA VAL A 122 1.18 -23.23 19.46
C VAL A 122 1.51 -23.59 20.91
N GLY A 123 1.63 -22.61 21.81
CA GLY A 123 1.84 -22.85 23.25
C GLY A 123 0.66 -23.57 23.91
N GLU A 124 -0.56 -23.11 23.66
CA GLU A 124 -1.79 -23.75 24.16
C GLU A 124 -1.92 -25.20 23.66
N LEU A 125 -1.60 -25.46 22.39
CA LEU A 125 -1.65 -26.80 21.81
C LEU A 125 -0.49 -27.70 22.28
N ALA A 126 0.65 -27.11 22.65
CA ALA A 126 1.80 -27.83 23.21
C ALA A 126 1.64 -28.16 24.70
N GLY A 127 0.57 -27.69 25.36
CA GLY A 127 0.25 -28.00 26.76
C GLY A 127 1.14 -27.30 27.78
N ALA A 128 1.70 -26.14 27.44
CA ALA A 128 2.46 -25.27 28.35
C ALA A 128 1.57 -24.22 29.02
#